data_AF-A0A0S3RT28-F1
#
_entry.id   AF-A0A0S3RT28-F1
#
_cell.length_a   1.000
_cell.length_b   1.000
_cell.length_c   1.000
_cell.angle_alpha   90.00
_cell.angle_beta   90.00
_cell.angle_gamma   90.00
#
_symmetry.space_group_name_H-M   'P 1'
#
loop_
_entity.id
_entity.type
_entity.pdbx_description
1 polymer ?
#
loop_
_entity_poly.entity_id
_entity_poly.type
_entity_poly.pdbx_seq_one_letter_code
_entity_poly.pdbx_strand_id
1 'polypeptide(L)'
;MEESLGHAWDRYKSLLRKTPTHDFEDQEVVLTFLGGLGSQTKMMLDASAGDNIKWKTPEEATEIIENMATSDNELHSERGAPMQQKGVLQLQTHDALLA
;
A
#
# COMPACT_ATOMS: atom_id res chain seq x y z
N MET A 1 -18.90 0.00 10.34
CA MET A 1 -17.51 -0.43 10.58
C MET A 1 -16.92 -0.62 9.20
N GLU A 2 -16.09 0.33 8.75
CA GLU A 2 -15.35 0.16 7.49
C GLU A 2 -14.27 -0.90 7.71
N GLU A 3 -14.12 -1.83 6.76
CA GLU A 3 -13.04 -2.81 6.79
C GLU A 3 -11.71 -2.12 6.44
N SER A 4 -10.62 -2.45 7.14
CA SER A 4 -9.28 -1.96 6.81
C SER A 4 -8.78 -2.55 5.50
N LEU A 5 -7.85 -1.87 4.83
CA LEU A 5 -7.25 -2.37 3.58
C LEU A 5 -6.62 -3.75 3.79
N GLY A 6 -5.95 -3.97 4.93
CA GLY A 6 -5.36 -5.26 5.27
C GLY A 6 -6.37 -6.38 5.46
N HIS A 7 -7.49 -6.13 6.15
CA HIS A 7 -8.56 -7.13 6.28
C HIS A 7 -9.25 -7.41 4.93
N ALA A 8 -9.47 -6.38 4.11
CA ALA A 8 -10.02 -6.55 2.78
C ALA A 8 -9.10 -7.40 1.90
N TRP A 9 -7.79 -7.14 1.94
CA TRP A 9 -6.78 -7.88 1.18
C TRP A 9 -6.67 -9.34 1.62
N ASP A 10 -6.64 -9.63 2.92
CA ASP A 10 -6.59 -11.02 3.41
C ASP A 10 -7.86 -11.80 3.04
N ARG A 11 -9.04 -11.17 3.20
CA ARG A 11 -10.32 -11.76 2.80
C ARG A 11 -10.33 -12.10 1.31
N TYR A 12 -9.83 -11.18 0.48
CA TYR A 12 -9.73 -11.40 -0.95
C TYR A 12 -8.79 -12.57 -1.30
N LYS A 13 -7.57 -12.61 -0.73
CA LYS A 13 -6.64 -13.74 -0.88
C LYS A 13 -7.26 -15.08 -0.44
N SER A 14 -8.04 -15.07 0.64
CA SER A 14 -8.75 -16.26 1.14
C SER A 14 -9.84 -16.75 0.18
N LEU A 15 -10.51 -15.84 -0.53
CA LEU A 15 -11.49 -16.19 -1.57
C LEU A 15 -10.83 -16.78 -2.80
N LEU A 16 -9.69 -16.22 -3.24
CA LEU A 16 -8.92 -16.76 -4.36
C LEU A 16 -8.48 -18.21 -4.09
N ARG A 17 -7.97 -18.51 -2.89
CA ARG A 17 -7.57 -19.88 -2.50
C ARG A 17 -8.72 -20.90 -2.51
N LYS A 18 -9.96 -20.45 -2.32
CA LYS A 18 -11.15 -21.32 -2.30
C LYS A 18 -11.76 -21.52 -3.68
N THR A 19 -11.34 -20.73 -4.67
CA THR A 19 -11.85 -20.83 -6.03
C THR A 19 -10.95 -21.80 -6.80
N PRO A 20 -11.47 -22.93 -7.32
CA PRO A 20 -10.68 -23.83 -8.14
C PRO A 20 -10.18 -23.05 -9.35
N THR A 21 -8.86 -22.90 -9.45
CA THR A 21 -8.14 -22.10 -10.43
C THR A 21 -8.47 -22.57 -11.85
N HIS A 22 -9.40 -21.89 -12.50
CA HIS A 22 -9.19 -21.54 -13.90
C HIS A 22 -8.31 -20.30 -13.90
N ASP A 23 -7.25 -20.31 -14.70
CA ASP A 23 -6.20 -19.30 -14.85
C ASP A 23 -6.72 -17.86 -14.78
N PHE A 24 -6.81 -17.28 -13.58
CA PHE A 24 -6.92 -15.84 -13.44
C PHE A 24 -5.51 -15.30 -13.59
N GLU A 25 -5.29 -14.47 -14.61
CA GLU A 25 -4.03 -13.73 -14.74
C GLU A 25 -3.84 -12.85 -13.49
N ASP A 26 -2.63 -12.83 -12.94
CA ASP A 26 -2.30 -12.05 -11.73
C ASP A 26 -2.72 -10.57 -11.87
N GLN A 27 -2.66 -10.05 -13.10
CA GLN A 27 -3.13 -8.70 -13.42
C GLN A 27 -4.65 -8.55 -13.21
N GLU A 28 -5.47 -9.50 -13.64
CA GLU A 28 -6.92 -9.45 -13.43
C GLU A 28 -7.27 -9.56 -11.95
N VAL A 29 -6.55 -10.37 -11.19
CA VAL A 29 -6.71 -10.50 -9.73
C VAL A 29 -6.49 -9.15 -9.04
N VAL A 30 -5.40 -8.46 -9.36
CA VAL A 30 -5.06 -7.16 -8.76
C VAL A 30 -6.04 -6.08 -9.20
N LEU A 31 -6.36 -6.00 -10.50
CA LEU A 31 -7.30 -5.00 -11.01
C LEU A 31 -8.71 -5.18 -10.45
N THR A 32 -9.14 -6.42 -10.23
CA THR A 32 -10.43 -6.73 -9.59
C THR A 32 -10.45 -6.23 -8.14
N PHE A 33 -9.38 -6.48 -7.39
CA PHE A 33 -9.25 -5.96 -6.02
C PHE A 33 -9.28 -4.43 -6.01
N LEU A 34 -8.43 -3.80 -6.82
CA LEU A 34 -8.37 -2.34 -6.96
C LEU A 34 -9.73 -1.78 -7.36
N GLY A 35 -10.48 -2.44 -8.25
CA GLY A 35 -11.83 -2.03 -8.65
C GLY A 35 -12.78 -1.85 -7.46
N GLY A 36 -12.73 -2.76 -6.49
CA GLY A 36 -13.56 -2.76 -5.29
C GLY A 36 -13.17 -1.74 -4.21
N LEU A 37 -12.01 -1.08 -4.31
CA LEU A 37 -11.57 -0.12 -3.30
C LEU A 37 -12.27 1.24 -3.41
N GLY A 38 -12.42 1.91 -2.26
CA GLY A 38 -12.88 3.30 -2.19
C GLY A 38 -11.86 4.28 -2.79
N SER A 39 -12.34 5.47 -3.17
CA SER A 39 -11.52 6.49 -3.84
C SER A 39 -10.32 6.96 -3.00
N GLN A 40 -10.49 7.06 -1.68
CA GLN A 40 -9.40 7.48 -0.78
C GLN A 40 -8.26 6.45 -0.74
N THR A 41 -8.59 5.17 -0.57
CA THR A 41 -7.61 4.08 -0.56
C THR A 41 -6.86 3.98 -1.89
N LYS A 42 -7.57 4.15 -3.01
CA LYS A 42 -6.95 4.21 -4.36
C LYS A 42 -5.94 5.35 -4.46
N MET A 43 -6.31 6.54 -4.01
CA MET A 43 -5.41 7.71 -4.04
C MET A 43 -4.16 7.50 -3.19
N MET A 44 -4.28 6.84 -2.03
CA MET A 44 -3.11 6.50 -1.21
C MET A 44 -2.21 5.49 -1.93
N LEU A 45 -2.79 4.45 -2.54
CA LEU A 45 -2.05 3.46 -3.31
C LEU A 45 -1.33 4.08 -4.52
N ASP A 46 -1.98 4.99 -5.26
CA ASP A 46 -1.37 5.73 -6.37
C ASP A 46 -0.18 6.58 -5.87
N ALA A 47 -0.34 7.26 -4.74
CA ALA A 47 0.74 8.04 -4.13
C ALA A 47 1.93 7.16 -3.72
N SER A 48 1.69 5.96 -3.20
CA SER A 48 2.75 5.00 -2.87
C SER A 48 3.41 4.38 -4.10
N ALA A 49 2.66 4.19 -5.20
CA ALA A 49 3.17 3.70 -6.47
C ALA A 49 4.00 4.76 -7.24
N GLY A 50 3.81 6.04 -6.89
CA GLY A 50 4.38 7.20 -7.57
C GLY A 50 3.66 7.59 -8.86
N ASP A 51 2.63 6.84 -9.25
CA ASP A 51 1.73 7.05 -10.39
C ASP A 51 0.48 6.15 -10.21
N ASN A 52 -0.36 5.97 -11.21
CA ASN A 52 -1.51 5.08 -11.17
C ASN A 52 -1.07 3.64 -10.89
N ILE A 53 -1.54 3.06 -9.79
CA ILE A 53 -1.19 1.68 -9.40
C ILE A 53 -1.62 0.64 -10.44
N LYS A 54 -2.63 0.95 -11.26
CA LYS A 54 -3.08 0.07 -12.36
C LYS A 54 -2.07 -0.07 -13.49
N TRP A 55 -1.06 0.80 -13.57
CA TRP A 55 -0.01 0.74 -14.58
C TRP A 55 1.23 0.00 -14.10
N LYS A 56 1.25 -0.42 -12.84
CA LYS A 56 2.31 -1.27 -12.28
C LYS A 56 2.14 -2.72 -12.71
N THR A 57 3.23 -3.47 -12.65
CA THR A 57 3.16 -4.93 -12.78
C THR A 57 2.33 -5.51 -11.63
N PRO A 58 1.69 -6.68 -11.80
CA PRO A 58 0.90 -7.30 -10.73
C PRO A 58 1.74 -7.57 -9.47
N GLU A 59 3.02 -7.88 -9.62
CA GLU A 59 3.97 -8.07 -8.51
C GLU A 59 4.18 -6.76 -7.73
N GLU A 60 4.53 -5.66 -8.41
CA GLU A 60 4.71 -4.35 -7.79
C GLU A 60 3.44 -3.84 -7.12
N ALA A 61 2.29 -3.97 -7.79
CA ALA A 61 1.02 -3.53 -7.23
C ALA A 61 0.65 -4.34 -5.98
N THR A 62 0.92 -5.64 -5.97
CA THR A 62 0.72 -6.51 -4.80
C THR A 62 1.62 -6.07 -3.63
N GLU A 63 2.90 -5.82 -3.89
CA GLU A 63 3.83 -5.35 -2.85
C GLU A 63 3.37 -4.02 -2.23
N ILE A 64 2.92 -3.07 -3.06
CA ILE A 64 2.41 -1.78 -2.59
C ILE A 64 1.16 -1.96 -1.72
N ILE A 65 0.23 -2.83 -2.14
CA ILE A 65 -0.97 -3.16 -1.35
C ILE A 65 -0.59 -3.79 -0.01
N GLU A 66 0.37 -4.72 0.02
CA GLU A 66 0.79 -5.39 1.25
C GLU A 66 1.55 -4.45 2.20
N ASN A 67 2.42 -3.59 1.66
CA ASN A 67 3.11 -2.57 2.44
C ASN A 67 2.13 -1.57 3.06
N MET A 68 1.13 -1.13 2.30
CA MET A 68 0.10 -0.23 2.81
C MET A 68 -0.82 -0.93 3.81
N ALA A 69 -1.21 -2.18 3.56
CA ALA A 69 -1.98 -3.00 4.50
C ALA A 69 -1.26 -3.19 5.84
N THR A 70 0.07 -3.34 5.80
CA THR A 70 0.91 -3.42 7.01
C THR A 70 0.98 -2.07 7.73
N SER A 71 1.04 -0.97 6.97
CA SER A 71 1.10 0.40 7.52
C SER A 71 -0.24 0.91 8.07
N ASP A 72 -1.36 0.47 7.51
CA ASP A 72 -2.73 0.80 7.96
C ASP A 72 -3.00 0.25 9.38
N ASN A 73 -2.37 -0.87 9.73
CA ASN A 73 -2.39 -1.42 11.09
C ASN A 73 -1.63 -0.53 12.10
N GLU A 74 -0.58 0.15 11.65
CA GLU A 74 0.23 1.06 12.48
C GLU A 74 -0.48 2.39 12.73
N LEU A 75 -1.19 2.95 11.73
CA LEU A 75 -1.97 4.19 11.90
C LEU A 75 -3.11 4.06 12.93
N HIS A 76 -3.62 2.85 13.17
CA HIS A 76 -4.57 2.57 14.25
C HIS A 76 -3.89 2.22 15.59
N SER A 77 -2.61 1.86 15.57
CA SER A 77 -1.81 1.52 16.75
C SER A 77 -1.09 2.75 17.34
N GLU A 78 -0.85 3.79 16.54
CA GLU A 78 0.00 4.91 16.94
C GLU A 78 -0.72 5.99 17.77
N ARG A 79 -1.01 5.63 19.03
CA ARG A 79 -0.60 6.46 20.19
C ARG A 79 0.87 6.16 20.57
N GLY A 80 1.76 5.86 19.61
CA GLY A 80 3.09 5.36 19.94
C GLY A 80 4.09 5.17 18.78
N ALA A 81 4.40 6.25 18.05
CA ALA A 81 5.72 6.54 17.43
C ALA A 81 6.23 5.72 16.20
N PRO A 82 7.04 6.37 15.32
CA PRO A 82 6.85 6.28 13.88
C PRO A 82 7.90 5.48 13.07
N MET A 83 7.40 4.97 11.93
CA MET A 83 8.00 4.92 10.58
C MET A 83 9.53 4.74 10.47
N GLN A 84 9.96 3.52 10.10
CA GLN A 84 11.30 3.27 9.56
C GLN A 84 11.38 3.74 8.09
N GLN A 85 11.60 5.04 7.87
CA GLN A 85 12.05 5.54 6.57
C GLN A 85 13.52 5.20 6.36
N LYS A 86 13.79 4.12 5.63
CA LYS A 86 15.10 3.86 5.03
C LYS A 86 15.23 4.75 3.79
N GLY A 87 15.57 6.02 4.00
CA GLY A 87 15.77 6.99 2.93
C GLY A 87 16.41 8.25 3.49
N VAL A 88 17.73 8.36 3.31
CA VAL A 88 18.56 9.47 3.75
C VAL A 88 18.01 10.79 3.22
N LEU A 89 17.62 11.69 4.12
CA LEU A 89 17.62 13.13 3.87
C LEU A 89 17.58 13.86 5.20
N GLN A 90 18.59 14.71 5.43
CA GLN A 90 18.47 16.10 5.87
C GLN A 90 19.90 16.67 5.93
N LEU A 91 20.35 17.21 4.80
CA LEU A 91 21.46 18.15 4.75
C LEU A 91 20.95 19.44 5.41
N GLN A 92 21.41 19.75 6.62
CA GLN A 92 21.13 21.04 7.23
C GLN A 92 22.41 21.89 7.24
N THR A 93 22.67 22.52 6.10
CA THR A 93 23.49 23.74 6.03
C THR A 93 22.74 24.85 6.75
N HIS A 94 23.19 25.19 7.94
CA HIS A 94 22.96 26.53 8.48
C HIS A 94 24.27 27.31 8.41
N ASP A 95 24.20 28.33 7.58
CA ASP A 95 25.14 29.41 7.30
C ASP A 95 25.86 30.03 8.51
N ALA A 96 27.13 30.31 8.27
CA ALA A 96 27.81 31.60 8.42
C ALA A 96 27.72 32.40 9.75
N LEU A 97 28.94 32.66 10.26
CA LEU A 97 29.45 33.86 10.96
C LEU A 97 29.50 33.90 12.50
N LEU A 98 30.70 34.32 12.95
CA LEU A 98 31.13 34.95 14.22
C LEU A 98 31.51 34.03 15.40
N ALA A 99 32.82 33.80 15.60
CA ALA A 99 33.71 34.62 16.45
C ALA A 99 35.18 34.23 16.25
#